data_AF-A0A359BG18-F1
#
_entry.id   AF-A0A359BG18-F1
#
_cell.length_a   1.000
_cell.length_b   1.000
_cell.length_c   1.000
_cell.angle_alpha   90.00
_cell.angle_beta   90.00
_cell.angle_gamma   90.00
#
_symmetry.space_group_name_H-M   'P 1'
#
loop_
_entity.id
_entity.type
_entity.pdbx_description
1 polymer ?
#
loop_
_entity_poly.entity_id
_entity_poly.type
_entity_poly.pdbx_seq_one_letter_code
_entity_poly.pdbx_strand_id
1 'polypeptide(L)'
;KMISGVLSPENLSGPLTIAKVAGDTANSGWYAYLSFIAYLSVSLGVLNLLPIPVLDGGHLVFFVFEWLVGRPVPEQVQIQGIRIGMALLMGLMFFAFYNDLMRL
;
A
#
# COMPACT_ATOMS: atom_id res chain seq x y z
N LYS A 1 3.23 -11.45 -20.83
CA LYS A 1 2.59 -12.33 -19.82
C LYS A 1 2.14 -11.45 -18.65
N MET A 2 0.93 -10.90 -18.69
CA MET A 2 0.36 -10.05 -17.62
C MET A 2 -0.92 -10.66 -17.03
N ILE A 3 -1.15 -11.96 -17.23
CA ILE A 3 -2.42 -12.64 -16.89
C ILE A 3 -2.22 -13.84 -15.95
N SER A 4 -0.98 -14.25 -15.65
CA SER A 4 -0.72 -15.25 -14.62
C SER A 4 -0.61 -14.56 -13.27
N GLY A 5 -1.55 -14.83 -12.37
CA GLY A 5 -1.59 -14.27 -11.01
C GLY A 5 -0.33 -14.53 -10.20
N VAL A 6 0.67 -13.64 -10.33
CA VAL A 6 1.87 -13.59 -9.47
C VAL A 6 1.67 -12.69 -8.26
N LEU A 7 0.42 -12.46 -7.87
CA LEU A 7 0.11 -12.12 -6.48
C LEU A 7 0.12 -13.43 -5.68
N SER A 8 1.22 -14.18 -5.76
CA SER A 8 1.55 -15.15 -4.73
C SER A 8 1.56 -14.36 -3.42
N PRO A 9 0.94 -14.88 -2.34
CA PRO A 9 1.08 -14.31 -1.00
C PRO A 9 2.54 -14.15 -0.54
N GLU A 10 3.49 -14.71 -1.29
CA GLU A 10 4.94 -14.61 -1.16
C GLU A 10 5.52 -13.24 -1.61
N ASN A 11 4.86 -12.53 -2.52
CA ASN A 11 5.25 -11.17 -2.96
C ASN A 11 4.55 -10.06 -2.18
N LEU A 12 3.52 -10.40 -1.39
CA LEU A 12 3.11 -9.54 -0.28
C LEU A 12 4.23 -9.63 0.76
N SER A 13 5.24 -8.78 0.60
CA SER A 13 6.23 -8.56 1.66
C SER A 13 5.46 -7.98 2.84
N GLY A 14 5.05 -8.83 3.77
CA GLY A 14 4.36 -8.38 4.96
C GLY A 14 5.26 -7.49 5.81
N PRO A 15 4.70 -6.71 6.74
CA PRO A 15 5.44 -5.74 7.54
C PRO A 15 6.65 -6.36 8.26
N LEU A 16 6.54 -7.62 8.68
CA LEU A 16 7.60 -8.32 9.40
C LEU A 16 8.72 -8.77 8.47
N THR A 17 8.38 -9.21 7.25
CA THR A 17 9.35 -9.56 6.22
C THR A 17 10.16 -8.32 5.78
N ILE A 18 9.48 -7.17 5.60
CA ILE A 18 10.14 -5.89 5.30
C ILE A 18 11.12 -5.51 6.41
N ALA A 19 10.71 -5.64 7.68
CA ALA A 19 11.57 -5.34 8.82
C ALA A 19 12.82 -6.24 8.87
N LYS A 20 12.68 -7.53 8.56
CA LYS A 20 13.80 -8.47 8.51
C LYS A 20 14.79 -8.12 7.40
N VAL A 21 14.30 -7.89 6.18
CA VAL A 21 15.14 -7.51 5.03
C VAL A 21 15.83 -6.17 5.27
N ALA A 22 15.17 -5.22 5.93
CA ALA A 22 15.79 -3.96 6.32
C ALA A 22 16.99 -4.18 7.27
N GLY A 23 16.86 -5.08 8.25
CA GLY A 23 17.94 -5.46 9.16
C GLY A 23 19.11 -6.16 8.45
N ASP A 24 18.80 -7.12 7.58
CA ASP A 24 19.83 -7.83 6.80
C ASP A 24 20.61 -6.87 5.88
N THR A 25 19.90 -5.91 5.28
CA THR A 25 20.50 -4.93 4.39
C THR A 25 21.32 -3.90 5.17
N ALA A 26 20.89 -3.49 6.37
CA ALA A 26 21.66 -2.59 7.23
C ALA A 26 23.02 -3.20 7.62
N ASN A 27 23.06 -4.52 7.85
CA ASN A 27 24.30 -5.25 8.14
C ASN A 27 25.20 -5.45 6.90
N SER A 28 24.63 -5.35 5.69
CA SER A 28 25.34 -5.55 4.41
C SER A 28 26.07 -4.29 3.90
N GLY A 29 25.96 -3.17 4.63
CA GLY A 29 26.65 -1.90 4.33
C GLY A 29 25.73 -0.81 3.78
N TRP A 30 26.23 0.43 3.79
CA TRP A 30 25.44 1.64 3.52
C TRP A 30 24.84 1.68 2.11
N TYR A 31 25.56 1.18 1.10
CA TYR A 31 25.08 1.19 -0.29
C TYR A 31 23.86 0.28 -0.48
N ALA A 32 23.92 -0.93 0.08
CA ALA A 32 22.81 -1.87 0.05
C ALA A 32 21.59 -1.27 0.77
N TYR A 33 21.82 -0.68 1.95
CA TYR A 33 20.77 -0.09 2.77
C TYR A 33 20.05 1.08 2.07
N LEU A 34 20.80 2.01 1.47
CA LEU A 34 20.22 3.11 0.70
C LEU A 34 19.45 2.62 -0.52
N SER A 35 19.96 1.59 -1.22
CA SER A 35 19.29 1.00 -2.37
C SER A 35 17.96 0.36 -1.97
N PHE A 36 17.93 -0.37 -0.86
CA PHE A 36 16.71 -0.96 -0.30
C PHE A 36 15.69 0.11 0.09
N ILE A 37 16.10 1.15 0.81
CA ILE A 37 15.20 2.25 1.18
C ILE A 37 14.67 2.96 -0.07
N ALA A 38 15.51 3.25 -1.06
CA ALA A 38 15.08 3.88 -2.30
C ALA A 38 14.00 3.05 -3.01
N TYR A 39 14.22 1.74 -3.13
CA TYR A 39 13.24 0.81 -3.70
C TYR A 39 11.94 0.78 -2.90
N LEU A 40 12.03 0.69 -1.57
CA LEU A 40 10.89 0.67 -0.68
C LEU A 40 10.08 1.98 -0.78
N SER A 41 10.75 3.12 -0.80
CA SER A 41 10.13 4.45 -0.93
C SER A 41 9.38 4.59 -2.25
N VAL A 42 9.96 4.18 -3.38
CA VAL A 42 9.27 4.20 -4.68
C VAL A 42 8.05 3.27 -4.65
N SER A 43 8.20 2.07 -4.09
CA SER A 43 7.11 1.10 -3.99
C SER A 43 5.95 1.64 -3.16
N LEU A 44 6.23 2.21 -1.98
CA LEU A 44 5.22 2.85 -1.13
C LEU A 44 4.60 4.07 -1.79
N GLY A 45 5.37 4.87 -2.52
CA GLY A 45 4.86 6.00 -3.30
C GLY A 45 3.84 5.55 -4.35
N VAL A 46 4.15 4.48 -5.10
CA VAL A 46 3.21 3.90 -6.09
C VAL A 46 1.96 3.35 -5.41
N LEU A 47 2.11 2.64 -4.27
CA LEU A 47 0.98 2.12 -3.50
C LEU A 47 0.08 3.24 -2.96
N ASN A 48 0.65 4.33 -2.46
CA ASN A 48 -0.12 5.48 -1.96
C ASN A 48 -0.89 6.22 -3.07
N LEU A 49 -0.46 6.13 -4.32
CA LEU A 49 -1.18 6.69 -5.47
C LEU A 49 -2.32 5.81 -5.98
N LEU A 50 -2.50 4.60 -5.42
CA LEU A 50 -3.63 3.75 -5.78
C LEU A 50 -4.96 4.42 -5.39
N PRO A 51 -6.05 4.14 -6.13
CA PRO A 51 -7.36 4.73 -5.91
C PRO A 51 -8.09 4.12 -4.70
N ILE A 52 -7.44 4.14 -3.53
CA ILE A 52 -7.96 3.64 -2.27
C ILE A 52 -8.36 4.85 -1.42
N PRO A 53 -9.61 4.98 -0.95
CA PRO A 53 -10.13 6.19 -0.30
C PRO A 53 -9.38 6.69 0.95
N VAL A 54 -8.51 5.87 1.55
CA VAL A 54 -7.70 6.22 2.72
C VAL A 54 -6.27 6.62 2.35
N LEU A 55 -5.83 6.31 1.13
CA LEU A 55 -4.52 6.68 0.62
C LEU A 55 -4.61 8.00 -0.16
N ASP A 56 -3.46 8.66 -0.33
CA ASP A 56 -3.35 9.95 -1.04
C ASP A 56 -3.97 9.90 -2.46
N GLY A 57 -3.84 8.77 -3.14
CA GLY A 57 -4.44 8.52 -4.46
C GLY A 57 -5.97 8.47 -4.46
N GLY A 58 -6.60 8.11 -3.34
CA GLY A 58 -8.07 8.16 -3.19
C GLY A 58 -8.60 9.59 -3.28
N HIS A 59 -7.90 10.53 -2.64
CA HIS A 59 -8.20 11.96 -2.77
C HIS A 59 -7.99 12.46 -4.19
N LEU A 60 -6.93 11.98 -4.85
CA LEU A 60 -6.66 12.32 -6.25
C LEU A 60 -7.80 11.88 -7.18
N VAL A 61 -8.38 10.70 -6.97
CA VAL A 61 -9.56 10.26 -7.70
C VAL A 61 -10.78 11.16 -7.43
N PHE A 62 -11.00 11.56 -6.17
CA PHE A 62 -12.09 12.50 -5.87
C PHE A 62 -11.88 13.83 -6.60
N PHE A 63 -10.68 14.39 -6.59
CA PHE A 63 -10.39 15.63 -7.31
C PHE A 63 -10.54 15.50 -8.83
N VAL A 64 -10.09 14.40 -9.42
CA VAL A 64 -10.29 14.13 -10.86
C VAL A 64 -11.79 14.01 -11.17
N PHE A 65 -12.55 13.36 -10.31
CA PHE A 65 -13.99 13.25 -10.46
C PHE A 65 -14.70 14.60 -10.31
N GLU A 66 -14.31 15.42 -9.33
CA GLU A 66 -14.83 16.79 -9.16
C GLU A 66 -14.51 17.66 -10.37
N TRP A 67 -13.32 17.54 -10.94
CA TRP A 67 -12.91 18.27 -12.14
C TRP A 67 -13.75 17.86 -13.37
N LEU A 68 -14.05 16.57 -13.53
CA LEU A 68 -14.88 16.06 -14.62
C LEU A 68 -16.37 16.42 -14.46
N VAL A 69 -16.90 16.34 -13.24
CA VAL A 69 -18.33 16.55 -12.95
C VAL A 69 -18.67 18.02 -12.70
N GLY A 70 -17.67 18.84 -12.35
CA GLY A 70 -17.82 20.26 -12.03
C GLY A 70 -18.55 20.53 -10.71
N ARG A 71 -18.67 19.52 -9.85
CA ARG A 71 -19.40 19.60 -8.56
C ARG A 71 -18.57 18.91 -7.48
N PRO A 72 -18.50 19.46 -6.26
CA PRO A 72 -17.80 18.82 -5.16
C PRO A 72 -18.46 17.48 -4.78
N VAL A 73 -17.67 16.48 -4.43
CA VAL A 73 -18.16 15.20 -3.94
C VAL A 73 -18.81 15.43 -2.57
N PRO A 74 -20.06 14.99 -2.34
CA PRO A 74 -20.72 15.15 -1.05
C PRO A 74 -19.89 14.56 0.09
N GLU A 75 -19.78 15.29 1.20
CA GLU A 75 -19.02 14.88 2.39
C GLU A 75 -19.43 13.50 2.91
N GLN A 76 -20.74 13.18 2.85
CA GLN A 76 -21.26 11.86 3.24
C GLN A 76 -20.65 10.71 2.41
N VAL A 77 -20.41 10.93 1.11
CA VAL A 77 -19.80 9.93 0.22
C VAL A 77 -18.31 9.77 0.55
N GLN A 78 -17.60 10.87 0.84
CA GLN A 78 -16.20 10.82 1.25
C GLN A 78 -16.03 10.05 2.57
N ILE A 79 -16.86 10.35 3.58
CA ILE A 79 -16.85 9.67 4.88
C ILE A 79 -17.12 8.17 4.72
N GLN A 80 -18.11 7.79 3.91
CA GLN A 80 -18.39 6.38 3.64
C GLN A 80 -17.23 5.70 2.91
N GLY A 81 -16.63 6.37 1.92
CA GLY A 81 -15.45 5.89 1.21
C GLY A 81 -14.28 5.63 2.15
N ILE A 82 -13.94 6.59 3.02
CA ILE A 82 -12.89 6.45 4.04
C ILE A 82 -13.19 5.29 4.98
N ARG A 83 -14.44 5.14 5.46
CA ARG A 83 -14.81 4.06 6.37
C ARG A 83 -14.63 2.68 5.72
N ILE A 84 -15.04 2.53 4.47
CA ILE A 84 -14.87 1.28 3.69
C ILE A 84 -13.38 1.02 3.45
N GLY A 85 -12.64 2.05 3.00
CA GLY A 85 -11.20 1.93 2.78
C GLY A 85 -10.44 1.56 4.06
N MET A 86 -10.83 2.12 5.21
CA MET A 86 -10.23 1.83 6.51
C MET A 86 -10.48 0.38 6.92
N ALA A 87 -11.71 -0.10 6.75
CA ALA A 87 -12.05 -1.49 7.03
C ALA A 87 -11.25 -2.46 6.14
N LEU A 88 -11.11 -2.15 4.85
CA LEU A 88 -10.31 -2.94 3.91
C LEU A 88 -8.83 -2.92 4.27
N LEU A 89 -8.25 -1.75 4.58
CA LEU A 89 -6.85 -1.64 4.97
C LEU A 89 -6.55 -2.38 6.27
N MET A 90 -7.40 -2.24 7.29
CA MET A 90 -7.25 -2.99 8.53
C MET A 90 -7.37 -4.50 8.30
N GLY A 91 -8.31 -4.93 7.45
CA GLY A 91 -8.45 -6.34 7.05
C GLY A 91 -7.20 -6.87 6.33
N LEU A 92 -6.66 -6.10 5.38
CA LEU A 92 -5.44 -6.45 4.66
C LEU A 92 -4.23 -6.50 5.61
N MET A 93 -4.10 -5.54 6.51
CA MET A 93 -3.02 -5.49 7.51
C MET A 93 -3.08 -6.70 8.43
N PHE A 94 -4.28 -7.05 8.93
CA PHE A 94 -4.47 -8.25 9.73
C PHE A 94 -4.13 -9.52 8.94
N PHE A 95 -4.59 -9.62 7.69
CA PHE A 95 -4.30 -10.76 6.82
C PHE A 95 -2.79 -10.89 6.54
N ALA A 96 -2.11 -9.79 6.22
CA ALA A 96 -0.67 -9.77 5.97
C ALA A 96 0.12 -10.17 7.22
N PHE A 97 -0.27 -9.66 8.38
CA PHE A 97 0.36 -10.01 9.66
C PHE A 97 0.11 -11.48 10.04
N TYR A 98 -1.12 -11.98 9.85
CA TYR A 98 -1.46 -13.37 10.08
C TYR A 98 -0.66 -14.31 9.17
N ASN A 99 -0.53 -13.96 7.89
CA ASN A 99 0.28 -14.71 6.93
C ASN A 99 1.77 -14.68 7.31
N ASP A 100 2.33 -13.51 7.68
CA ASP A 100 3.71 -13.39 8.17
C ASP A 100 3.96 -14.30 9.39
N LEU A 101 3.03 -14.36 10.35
CA LEU A 101 3.12 -15.23 11.53
C LEU A 101 3.07 -16.72 11.18
N MET A 102 2.23 -17.11 10.21
CA MET A 102 2.11 -18.51 9.79
C MET A 102 3.31 -18.99 8.97
N ARG A 103 4.05 -18.04 8.37
CA ARG A 103 5.23 -18.29 7.54
C ARG A 103 6.53 -18.39 8.34
N LEU A 104 6.52 -17.95 9.61
CA LEU A 104 7.61 -18.09 10.59
C LEU A 104 7.66 -19.50 11.18
#